data_AF-T0ZID2-F1
#
_entry.id   AF-T0ZID2-F1
#
_cell.length_a   1.000
_cell.length_b   1.000
_cell.length_c   1.000
_cell.angle_alpha   90.00
_cell.angle_beta   90.00
_cell.angle_gamma   90.00
#
_symmetry.space_group_name_H-M   'P 1'
#
loop_
_entity.id
_entity.type
_entity.pdbx_description
1 polymer ?
#
loop_
_entity_poly.entity_id
_entity_poly.type
_entity_poly.pdbx_seq_one_letter_code
_entity_poly.pdbx_strand_id
1 'polypeptide(L)'
;LAAVQPFLSGSASKTINLPESATVEDVERIYREAWKLGCKCVSIYRDGCKASQPYETAHSSREALTAPVARQRLPDVREAMTHHFSVGGHDGYVTVGLYPDGRPGEIFFRVTKEGSTVNGLMDALGISMSMALQHGVPLKDLVRKLAHMRFEPAGATNNPDVRFARSIPDYVARWLALRFLTPSERRSIGLETTEEAHGTANAPSAPVTTSVAVSYKGKPLEAFSAEGPVDRSEDAPLCPICGGIMIRSGTCYACTQCGATSGCS
;
A
#
# COMPACT_ATOMS: atom_id res chain seq x y z
N LEU A 1 28.12 -25.62 -5.01
CA LEU A 1 28.24 -26.00 -3.58
C LEU A 1 29.60 -26.63 -3.31
N ALA A 2 29.89 -27.78 -3.93
CA ALA A 2 31.17 -28.49 -3.79
C ALA A 2 32.42 -27.63 -4.01
N ALA A 3 32.44 -26.79 -5.05
CA ALA A 3 33.60 -25.94 -5.36
C ALA A 3 34.03 -24.99 -4.22
N VAL A 4 33.09 -24.56 -3.39
CA VAL A 4 33.36 -23.61 -2.29
C VAL A 4 33.58 -24.33 -0.96
N GLN A 5 33.10 -25.57 -0.83
CA GLN A 5 33.09 -26.33 0.42
C GLN A 5 34.48 -26.54 1.07
N PRO A 6 35.60 -26.73 0.31
CA PRO A 6 36.94 -26.84 0.89
C PRO A 6 37.42 -25.59 1.63
N PHE A 7 36.90 -24.41 1.28
CA PHE A 7 37.28 -23.14 1.88
C PHE A 7 36.43 -22.78 3.11
N LEU A 8 35.46 -23.63 3.47
CA LEU A 8 34.53 -23.39 4.57
C LEU A 8 34.78 -24.39 5.70
N SER A 9 35.15 -23.88 6.87
CA SER A 9 35.19 -24.67 8.11
C SER A 9 33.80 -25.20 8.48
N GLY A 10 32.77 -24.36 8.30
CA GLY A 10 31.35 -24.72 8.42
C GLY A 10 30.73 -25.31 7.15
N SER A 11 29.40 -25.35 7.11
CA SER A 11 28.61 -25.77 5.94
C SER A 11 28.02 -24.56 5.21
N ALA A 12 27.70 -24.72 3.93
CA ALA A 12 26.96 -23.74 3.15
C ALA A 12 25.47 -24.14 3.06
N SER A 13 24.58 -23.20 3.38
CA SER A 13 23.12 -23.38 3.26
C SER A 13 22.67 -22.95 1.87
N LYS A 14 22.54 -23.92 0.95
CA LYS A 14 22.05 -23.68 -0.40
C LYS A 14 21.11 -24.80 -0.82
N THR A 15 19.93 -24.41 -1.30
CA THR A 15 18.93 -25.32 -1.85
C THR A 15 19.21 -25.61 -3.33
N ILE A 16 19.16 -26.88 -3.70
CA ILE A 16 19.15 -27.37 -5.08
C ILE A 16 17.69 -27.43 -5.53
N ASN A 17 17.32 -26.59 -6.49
CA ASN A 17 15.99 -26.60 -7.07
C ASN A 17 15.91 -27.64 -8.19
N LEU A 18 14.88 -28.48 -8.14
CA LEU A 18 14.61 -29.53 -9.10
C LEU A 18 13.30 -29.26 -9.84
N PRO A 19 13.19 -29.59 -11.13
CA PRO A 19 11.93 -29.47 -11.85
C PRO A 19 10.87 -30.41 -11.27
N GLU A 20 9.60 -30.12 -11.54
CA GLU A 20 8.48 -30.97 -11.11
C GLU A 20 8.62 -32.43 -11.58
N SER A 21 9.16 -32.62 -12.78
CA SER A 21 9.40 -33.94 -13.38
C SER A 21 10.55 -34.74 -12.73
N ALA A 22 11.24 -34.18 -11.74
CA ALA A 22 12.36 -34.87 -11.09
C ALA A 22 11.89 -36.12 -10.33
N THR A 23 12.65 -37.20 -10.50
CA THR A 23 12.37 -38.53 -9.96
C THR A 23 13.08 -38.77 -8.62
N VAL A 24 12.74 -39.88 -7.94
CA VAL A 24 13.42 -40.30 -6.71
C VAL A 24 14.88 -40.65 -7.00
N GLU A 25 15.15 -41.24 -8.16
CA GLU A 25 16.48 -41.61 -8.64
C GLU A 25 17.35 -40.37 -8.87
N ASP A 26 16.76 -39.26 -9.33
CA ASP A 26 17.48 -37.98 -9.47
C ASP A 26 17.91 -37.44 -8.10
N VAL A 27 17.02 -37.52 -7.10
CA VAL A 27 17.31 -37.12 -5.72
C VAL A 27 18.39 -38.00 -5.10
N GLU A 28 18.32 -39.32 -5.31
CA GLU A 28 19.34 -40.26 -4.85
C GLU A 28 20.71 -39.93 -5.46
N ARG A 29 20.75 -39.69 -6.78
CA ARG A 29 21.97 -39.30 -7.48
C ARG A 29 22.57 -38.02 -6.90
N ILE A 30 21.74 -37.02 -6.60
CA ILE A 30 22.19 -35.76 -5.98
C ILE A 30 22.83 -36.01 -4.61
N TYR A 31 22.21 -36.83 -3.75
CA TYR A 31 22.80 -37.15 -2.45
C TYR A 31 24.12 -37.90 -2.57
N ARG A 32 24.21 -38.88 -3.48
CA ARG A 32 25.45 -39.63 -3.73
C ARG A 32 26.56 -38.74 -4.26
N GLU A 33 26.27 -37.87 -5.23
CA GLU A 33 27.24 -36.94 -5.79
C GLU A 33 27.68 -35.88 -4.76
N ALA A 34 26.75 -35.35 -3.97
CA ALA A 34 27.10 -34.41 -2.91
C ALA A 34 28.05 -35.03 -1.86
N TRP A 35 27.83 -36.29 -1.50
CA TRP A 35 28.73 -37.03 -0.61
C TRP A 35 30.12 -37.23 -1.23
N LYS A 36 30.19 -37.70 -2.49
CA LYS A 36 31.48 -37.87 -3.20
C LYS A 36 32.27 -36.57 -3.30
N LEU A 37 31.56 -35.46 -3.51
CA LEU A 37 32.14 -34.12 -3.64
C LEU A 37 32.42 -33.43 -2.31
N GLY A 38 32.19 -34.11 -1.17
CA GLY A 38 32.50 -33.59 0.17
C GLY A 38 31.59 -32.47 0.66
N CYS A 39 30.38 -32.31 0.10
CA CYS A 39 29.38 -31.36 0.59
C CYS A 39 28.93 -31.73 2.01
N LYS A 40 29.00 -30.78 2.95
CA LYS A 40 28.61 -31.02 4.35
C LYS A 40 27.10 -30.95 4.60
N CYS A 41 26.37 -30.28 3.71
CA CYS A 41 24.91 -30.18 3.76
C CYS A 41 24.36 -30.09 2.33
N VAL A 42 23.16 -30.61 2.14
CA VAL A 42 22.37 -30.45 0.91
C VAL A 42 20.94 -30.20 1.33
N SER A 43 20.32 -29.17 0.76
CA SER A 43 18.88 -28.96 0.84
C SER A 43 18.31 -29.09 -0.58
N ILE A 44 17.17 -29.76 -0.72
CA ILE A 44 16.53 -30.01 -2.00
C ILE A 44 15.13 -29.41 -1.97
N TYR A 45 14.74 -28.78 -3.06
CA TYR A 45 13.39 -28.32 -3.30
C TYR A 45 12.97 -28.78 -4.69
N ARG A 46 11.87 -29.53 -4.78
CA ARG A 46 11.27 -29.94 -6.05
C ARG A 46 10.10 -29.03 -6.35
N ASP A 47 10.10 -28.39 -7.51
CA ASP A 47 9.00 -27.55 -7.94
C ASP A 47 7.69 -28.37 -7.93
N GLY A 48 6.60 -27.73 -7.53
CA GLY A 48 5.32 -28.43 -7.35
C GLY A 48 5.18 -29.27 -6.06
N CYS A 49 6.22 -29.39 -5.20
CA CYS A 49 6.15 -30.28 -4.02
C CYS A 49 5.33 -29.73 -2.84
N LYS A 50 4.99 -28.44 -2.83
CA LYS A 50 4.14 -27.80 -1.81
C LYS A 50 2.88 -27.24 -2.46
N ALA A 51 1.76 -27.34 -1.73
CA ALA A 51 0.42 -26.89 -2.17
C ALA A 51 0.30 -25.36 -2.33
N SER A 52 1.11 -24.60 -1.60
CA SER A 52 1.25 -23.15 -1.78
C SER A 52 2.72 -22.81 -1.97
N GLN A 53 3.01 -22.12 -3.06
CA GLN A 53 4.36 -21.66 -3.38
C GLN A 53 4.33 -20.14 -3.51
N PRO A 54 5.05 -19.40 -2.65
CA PRO A 54 5.10 -17.94 -2.73
C PRO A 54 5.88 -17.44 -3.97
N TYR A 55 6.55 -18.35 -4.68
CA TYR A 55 7.30 -18.06 -5.89
C TYR A 55 7.15 -19.23 -6.86
N GLU A 56 6.25 -19.09 -7.83
CA GLU A 56 6.21 -19.95 -9.00
C GLU A 56 7.20 -19.37 -10.03
N THR A 57 8.23 -20.13 -10.42
CA THR A 57 8.76 -20.01 -11.78
C THR A 57 7.76 -20.66 -12.72
N ALA A 58 6.57 -20.07 -12.81
CA ALA A 58 5.74 -20.30 -13.95
C ALA A 58 6.61 -19.86 -15.15
N HIS A 59 7.00 -20.82 -15.98
CA HIS A 59 6.78 -20.61 -17.40
C HIS A 59 5.28 -20.49 -17.60
N SER A 60 4.69 -19.41 -17.06
CA SER A 60 3.59 -18.80 -17.75
C SER A 60 4.15 -18.61 -19.14
N SER A 61 3.35 -18.97 -20.14
CA SER A 61 3.48 -18.32 -21.43
C SER A 61 3.93 -16.90 -21.14
N ARG A 62 5.18 -16.57 -21.51
CA ARG A 62 5.55 -15.18 -21.72
C ARG A 62 4.57 -14.76 -22.81
N GLU A 63 3.35 -14.35 -22.40
CA GLU A 63 2.74 -13.18 -23.00
C GLU A 63 3.91 -12.24 -23.10
N ALA A 64 4.35 -12.09 -24.35
CA ALA A 64 5.60 -11.46 -24.67
C ALA A 64 5.73 -10.28 -23.73
N LEU A 65 6.82 -10.22 -22.95
CA LEU A 65 7.21 -8.99 -22.29
C LEU A 65 7.13 -7.96 -23.39
N THR A 66 6.03 -7.19 -23.36
CA THR A 66 5.68 -6.23 -24.39
C THR A 66 6.93 -5.39 -24.54
N ALA A 67 7.37 -5.20 -25.80
CA ALA A 67 8.60 -4.52 -26.15
C ALA A 67 8.91 -3.38 -25.14
N PRO A 68 10.17 -3.21 -24.70
CA PRO A 68 10.52 -2.26 -23.65
C PRO A 68 9.80 -0.95 -23.92
N VAL A 69 8.91 -0.55 -23.01
CA VAL A 69 8.08 0.65 -23.20
C VAL A 69 9.05 1.81 -23.35
N ALA A 70 9.21 2.26 -24.59
CA ALA A 70 10.13 3.33 -24.92
C ALA A 70 9.70 4.57 -24.15
N ARG A 71 10.67 5.23 -23.53
CA ARG A 71 10.41 6.45 -22.76
C ARG A 71 9.71 7.47 -23.67
N GLN A 72 8.47 7.83 -23.34
CA GLN A 72 7.78 8.93 -23.98
C GLN A 72 8.34 10.23 -23.40
N ARG A 73 9.12 10.96 -24.19
CA ARG A 73 9.61 12.29 -23.78
C ARG A 73 8.51 13.32 -23.97
N LEU A 74 8.47 14.30 -23.07
CA LEU A 74 7.60 15.45 -23.23
C LEU A 74 8.21 16.43 -24.25
N PRO A 75 7.38 17.20 -24.98
CA PRO A 75 7.86 18.26 -25.85
C PRO A 75 8.61 19.36 -25.08
N ASP A 76 9.50 20.09 -25.76
CA ASP A 76 10.29 21.18 -25.15
C ASP A 76 9.40 22.32 -24.64
N VAL A 77 8.29 22.59 -25.32
CA VAL A 77 7.25 23.54 -24.90
C VAL A 77 6.00 22.77 -24.54
N ARG A 78 5.50 22.97 -23.31
CA ARG A 78 4.38 22.21 -22.75
C ARG A 78 3.62 23.02 -21.72
N GLU A 79 2.37 22.65 -21.50
CA GLU A 79 1.59 23.18 -20.40
C GLU A 79 2.04 22.56 -19.09
N ALA A 80 2.15 23.39 -18.06
CA ALA A 80 2.45 22.96 -16.70
C ALA A 80 1.51 23.67 -15.74
N MET A 81 1.11 22.96 -14.68
CA MET A 81 0.35 23.53 -13.59
C MET A 81 1.18 23.52 -12.31
N THR A 82 1.11 24.59 -11.54
CA THR A 82 1.78 24.68 -10.24
C THR A 82 0.74 24.86 -9.15
N HIS A 83 0.86 24.06 -8.09
CA HIS A 83 0.00 24.12 -6.92
C HIS A 83 0.82 24.36 -5.67
N HIS A 84 0.41 25.36 -4.89
CA HIS A 84 0.99 25.66 -3.60
C HIS A 84 0.32 24.83 -2.51
N PHE A 85 1.12 24.14 -1.71
CA PHE A 85 0.66 23.33 -0.58
C PHE A 85 1.39 23.67 0.70
N SER A 86 0.71 23.45 1.82
CA SER A 86 1.31 23.49 3.15
C SER A 86 0.96 22.20 3.87
N VAL A 87 1.94 21.49 4.43
CA VAL A 87 1.73 20.24 5.20
C VAL A 87 2.47 20.37 6.52
N GLY A 88 1.74 20.37 7.64
CA GLY A 88 2.34 20.46 8.98
C GLY A 88 3.16 21.74 9.17
N GLY A 89 2.77 22.84 8.53
CA GLY A 89 3.50 24.12 8.57
C GLY A 89 4.74 24.19 7.67
N HIS A 90 4.93 23.20 6.77
CA HIS A 90 5.95 23.25 5.72
C HIS A 90 5.30 23.58 4.38
N ASP A 91 5.67 24.73 3.83
CA ASP A 91 5.16 25.19 2.53
C ASP A 91 5.97 24.61 1.38
N GLY A 92 5.31 24.36 0.26
CA GLY A 92 5.94 23.85 -0.94
C GLY A 92 5.08 24.06 -2.18
N TYR A 93 5.70 23.80 -3.32
CA TYR A 93 5.07 23.85 -4.63
C TYR A 93 5.24 22.50 -5.30
N VAL A 94 4.16 22.02 -5.91
CA VAL A 94 4.20 20.91 -6.85
C VAL A 94 3.91 21.45 -8.24
N THR A 95 4.80 21.17 -9.19
CA THR A 95 4.62 21.55 -10.60
C THR A 95 4.47 20.29 -11.41
N VAL A 96 3.37 20.18 -12.16
CA VAL A 96 3.06 19.03 -13.01
C VAL A 96 3.10 19.47 -14.46
N GLY A 97 4.02 18.91 -15.24
CA GLY A 97 4.07 19.09 -16.69
C GLY A 97 3.17 18.08 -17.37
N LEU A 98 2.39 18.54 -18.34
CA LEU A 98 1.38 17.76 -19.04
C LEU A 98 1.85 17.34 -20.42
N TYR A 99 1.40 16.17 -20.84
CA TYR A 99 1.40 15.78 -22.24
C TYR A 99 0.32 16.56 -23.02
N PRO A 100 0.40 16.59 -24.36
CA PRO A 100 -0.63 17.23 -25.19
C PRO A 100 -2.04 16.65 -25.02
N ASP A 101 -2.16 15.43 -24.48
CA ASP A 101 -3.43 14.76 -24.16
C ASP A 101 -3.95 15.09 -22.75
N GLY A 102 -3.27 15.98 -22.01
CA GLY A 102 -3.63 16.38 -20.65
C GLY A 102 -3.19 15.41 -19.55
N ARG A 103 -2.53 14.29 -19.88
CA ARG A 103 -1.99 13.37 -18.87
C ARG A 103 -0.75 13.97 -18.20
N PRO A 104 -0.51 13.69 -16.91
CA PRO A 104 0.70 14.12 -16.23
C PRO A 104 1.91 13.33 -16.74
N GLY A 105 2.99 14.03 -17.09
CA GLY A 105 4.21 13.43 -17.63
C GLY A 105 5.47 13.72 -16.83
N GLU A 106 5.48 14.80 -16.05
CA GLU A 106 6.57 15.09 -15.12
C GLU A 106 6.02 15.83 -13.90
N ILE A 107 6.70 15.62 -12.77
CA ILE A 107 6.32 16.17 -11.48
C ILE A 107 7.59 16.69 -10.82
N PHE A 108 7.57 17.96 -10.48
CA PHE A 108 8.64 18.62 -9.72
C PHE A 108 8.12 19.10 -8.39
N PHE A 109 9.00 19.07 -7.41
CA PHE A 109 8.74 19.53 -6.07
C PHE A 109 9.66 20.69 -5.76
N ARG A 110 9.15 21.68 -5.03
CA ARG A 110 9.98 22.71 -4.42
C ARG A 110 9.47 22.96 -3.02
N VAL A 111 10.19 22.50 -2.01
CA VAL A 111 9.81 22.71 -0.60
C VAL A 111 10.57 23.91 -0.06
N THR A 112 9.90 24.72 0.76
CA THR A 112 10.54 25.86 1.43
C THR A 112 11.61 25.40 2.41
N LYS A 113 12.73 26.15 2.47
CA LYS A 113 14.05 25.81 3.07
C LYS A 113 14.95 25.01 2.12
N GLU A 114 15.56 25.76 1.19
CA GLU A 114 16.59 25.26 0.27
C GLU A 114 17.76 24.61 1.06
N GLY A 115 18.26 23.49 0.55
CA GLY A 115 19.39 22.76 1.16
C GLY A 115 19.03 21.78 2.28
N SER A 116 17.74 21.56 2.57
CA SER A 116 17.31 20.54 3.54
C SER A 116 17.30 19.12 2.93
N THR A 117 17.47 18.09 3.77
CA THR A 117 17.29 16.68 3.39
C THR A 117 15.93 16.43 2.76
N VAL A 118 14.89 17.15 3.22
CA VAL A 118 13.54 17.07 2.68
C VAL A 118 13.52 17.52 1.22
N ASN A 119 14.18 18.63 0.87
CA ASN A 119 14.24 19.09 -0.52
C ASN A 119 14.92 18.06 -1.42
N GLY A 120 16.07 17.52 -1.01
CA GLY A 120 16.77 16.49 -1.79
C GLY A 120 15.96 15.20 -1.96
N LEU A 121 15.23 14.77 -0.92
CA LEU A 121 14.34 13.61 -1.00
C LEU A 121 13.14 13.88 -1.92
N MET A 122 12.57 15.08 -1.87
CA MET A 122 11.46 15.46 -2.75
C MET A 122 11.93 15.58 -4.20
N ASP A 123 13.11 16.14 -4.48
CA ASP A 123 13.69 16.19 -5.82
C ASP A 123 13.90 14.78 -6.39
N ALA A 124 14.48 13.87 -5.58
CA ALA A 124 14.66 12.47 -5.96
C ALA A 124 13.30 11.77 -6.24
N LEU A 125 12.29 12.04 -5.41
CA LEU A 125 10.94 11.53 -5.62
C LEU A 125 10.33 12.07 -6.92
N GLY A 126 10.44 13.37 -7.19
CA GLY A 126 9.93 14.00 -8.41
C GLY A 126 10.56 13.41 -9.67
N ILE A 127 11.87 13.21 -9.66
CA ILE A 127 12.59 12.53 -10.75
C ILE A 127 12.06 11.10 -10.93
N SER A 128 11.91 10.35 -9.84
CA SER A 128 11.44 8.96 -9.89
C SER A 128 10.00 8.84 -10.43
N MET A 129 9.09 9.73 -9.99
CA MET A 129 7.71 9.76 -10.45
C MET A 129 7.62 10.19 -11.92
N SER A 130 8.42 11.18 -12.31
CA SER A 130 8.51 11.63 -13.71
C SER A 130 9.01 10.52 -14.63
N MET A 131 10.04 9.78 -14.21
CA MET A 131 10.52 8.62 -14.96
C MET A 131 9.44 7.54 -15.07
N ALA A 132 8.75 7.22 -13.97
CA ALA A 132 7.69 6.23 -13.98
C ALA A 132 6.56 6.61 -14.97
N LEU A 133 6.09 7.86 -14.94
CA LEU A 133 5.07 8.36 -15.85
C LEU A 133 5.52 8.33 -17.32
N GLN A 134 6.78 8.69 -17.59
CA GLN A 134 7.35 8.67 -18.94
C GLN A 134 7.56 7.25 -19.50
N HIS A 135 7.62 6.24 -18.63
CA HIS A 135 7.64 4.83 -19.00
C HIS A 135 6.24 4.18 -18.97
N GLY A 136 5.18 4.97 -18.89
CA GLY A 136 3.80 4.49 -19.02
C GLY A 136 3.22 3.87 -17.75
N VAL A 137 3.83 4.07 -16.58
CA VAL A 137 3.22 3.64 -15.32
C VAL A 137 1.92 4.41 -15.10
N PRO A 138 0.77 3.74 -14.89
CA PRO A 138 -0.49 4.41 -14.63
C PRO A 138 -0.43 5.25 -13.36
N LEU A 139 -0.94 6.48 -13.41
CA LEU A 139 -0.97 7.38 -12.25
C LEU A 139 -1.68 6.75 -11.04
N LYS A 140 -2.76 6.01 -11.27
CA LYS A 140 -3.51 5.30 -10.22
C LYS A 140 -2.62 4.38 -9.37
N ASP A 141 -1.63 3.73 -9.98
CA ASP A 141 -0.77 2.78 -9.29
C ASP A 141 0.31 3.52 -8.48
N LEU A 142 0.83 4.64 -8.99
CA LEU A 142 1.70 5.54 -8.23
C LEU A 142 0.96 6.11 -7.01
N VAL A 143 -0.26 6.61 -7.20
CA VAL A 143 -1.09 7.13 -6.11
C VAL A 143 -1.34 6.05 -5.08
N ARG A 144 -1.76 4.84 -5.49
CA ARG A 144 -2.02 3.73 -4.55
C ARG A 144 -0.81 3.42 -3.67
N LYS A 145 0.41 3.54 -4.20
CA LYS A 145 1.65 3.24 -3.47
C LYS A 145 2.13 4.39 -2.56
N LEU A 146 1.89 5.63 -2.97
CA LEU A 146 2.36 6.82 -2.24
C LEU A 146 1.33 7.36 -1.24
N ALA A 147 0.03 7.15 -1.50
CA ALA A 147 -1.03 7.51 -0.59
C ALA A 147 -0.85 6.78 0.75
N HIS A 148 -1.06 7.52 1.83
CA HIS A 148 -0.95 7.07 3.22
C HIS A 148 0.44 6.65 3.71
N MET A 149 1.51 6.91 2.93
CA MET A 149 2.88 6.83 3.44
C MET A 149 3.06 7.77 4.64
N ARG A 150 3.65 7.24 5.72
CA ARG A 150 3.79 7.94 7.02
C ARG A 150 5.25 8.30 7.27
N PHE A 151 5.54 9.59 7.28
CA PHE A 151 6.81 10.15 7.75
C PHE A 151 6.71 11.69 7.83
N GLU A 152 7.56 12.32 8.62
CA GLU A 152 7.58 13.78 8.76
C GLU A 152 8.19 14.47 7.50
N PRO A 153 7.66 15.60 7.02
CA PRO A 153 6.61 16.41 7.63
C PRO A 153 5.18 15.86 7.43
N ALA A 154 4.41 15.84 8.52
CA ALA A 154 3.00 15.42 8.55
C ALA A 154 2.17 16.44 9.34
N GLY A 155 0.89 16.59 9.01
CA GLY A 155 -0.01 17.48 9.74
C GLY A 155 -1.19 17.99 8.93
N ALA A 156 -1.83 19.03 9.46
CA ALA A 156 -2.89 19.75 8.78
C ALA A 156 -2.38 20.39 7.49
N THR A 157 -3.28 20.54 6.51
CA THR A 157 -2.95 21.13 5.22
C THR A 157 -3.85 22.32 4.88
N ASN A 158 -3.44 23.08 3.86
CA ASN A 158 -4.21 24.20 3.33
C ASN A 158 -5.32 23.79 2.33
N ASN A 159 -5.47 22.51 2.01
CA ASN A 159 -6.45 22.03 1.04
C ASN A 159 -7.70 21.47 1.73
N PRO A 160 -8.92 21.96 1.42
CA PRO A 160 -10.16 21.52 2.06
C PRO A 160 -10.48 20.03 1.83
N ASP A 161 -10.06 19.46 0.71
CA ASP A 161 -10.29 18.05 0.37
C ASP A 161 -9.28 17.11 1.04
N VAL A 162 -8.10 17.63 1.40
CA VAL A 162 -7.02 16.85 2.00
C VAL A 162 -6.61 17.48 3.34
N ARG A 163 -7.56 17.60 4.28
CA ARG A 163 -7.35 18.38 5.52
C ARG A 163 -6.16 17.95 6.37
N PHE A 164 -5.82 16.66 6.35
CA PHE A 164 -4.67 16.13 7.08
C PHE A 164 -3.85 15.20 6.21
N ALA A 165 -2.53 15.35 6.24
CA ALA A 165 -1.57 14.51 5.53
C ALA A 165 -0.54 13.86 6.44
N ARG A 166 -0.21 12.61 6.09
CA ARG A 166 0.71 11.74 6.84
C ARG A 166 2.16 11.88 6.38
N SER A 167 2.36 12.53 5.24
CA SER A 167 3.65 12.94 4.68
C SER A 167 3.40 13.88 3.49
N ILE A 168 4.46 14.53 2.98
CA ILE A 168 4.39 15.33 1.74
C ILE A 168 4.01 14.43 0.53
N PRO A 169 4.59 13.24 0.29
CA PRO A 169 4.18 12.39 -0.82
C PRO A 169 2.74 11.91 -0.71
N ASP A 170 2.26 11.60 0.50
CA ASP A 170 0.86 11.25 0.72
C ASP A 170 -0.08 12.39 0.31
N TYR A 171 0.23 13.64 0.69
CA TYR A 171 -0.54 14.80 0.26
C TYR A 171 -0.55 14.93 -1.27
N VAL A 172 0.63 14.90 -1.88
CA VAL A 172 0.77 15.09 -3.33
C VAL A 172 0.05 13.99 -4.09
N ALA A 173 0.20 12.72 -3.67
CA ALA A 173 -0.47 11.59 -4.30
C ALA A 173 -1.99 11.76 -4.27
N ARG A 174 -2.55 12.16 -3.12
CA ARG A 174 -4.00 12.42 -2.99
C ARG A 174 -4.43 13.63 -3.81
N TRP A 175 -3.64 14.70 -3.84
CA TRP A 175 -3.92 15.86 -4.67
C TRP A 175 -3.90 15.52 -6.18
N LEU A 176 -2.91 14.76 -6.64
CA LEU A 176 -2.84 14.26 -8.02
C LEU A 176 -4.03 13.38 -8.36
N ALA A 177 -4.47 12.53 -7.42
CA ALA A 177 -5.64 11.70 -7.60
C ALA A 177 -6.90 12.55 -7.81
N LEU A 178 -7.12 13.55 -6.97
CA LEU A 178 -8.25 14.47 -7.08
C LEU A 178 -8.26 15.23 -8.40
N ARG A 179 -7.07 15.56 -8.93
CA ARG A 179 -6.94 16.35 -10.16
C ARG A 179 -7.07 15.54 -11.44
N PHE A 180 -6.48 14.34 -11.49
CA PHE A 180 -6.30 13.60 -12.74
C PHE A 180 -7.04 12.26 -12.80
N LEU A 181 -7.47 11.70 -11.66
CA LEU A 181 -8.19 10.42 -11.65
C LEU A 181 -9.70 10.62 -11.64
N THR A 182 -10.38 9.75 -12.36
CA THR A 182 -11.85 9.73 -12.39
C THR A 182 -12.42 9.28 -11.03
N PRO A 183 -13.67 9.65 -10.69
CA PRO A 183 -14.31 9.22 -9.43
C PRO A 183 -14.34 7.69 -9.23
N SER A 184 -14.44 6.93 -10.32
CA SER A 184 -14.42 5.46 -10.27
C SER A 184 -13.03 4.92 -9.93
N GLU A 185 -11.97 5.51 -10.48
CA GLU A 185 -10.60 5.14 -10.15
C GLU A 185 -10.24 5.52 -8.72
N ARG A 186 -10.68 6.71 -8.25
CA ARG A 186 -10.49 7.18 -6.88
C ARG A 186 -11.14 6.25 -5.84
N ARG A 187 -12.36 5.77 -6.10
CA ARG A 187 -13.01 4.75 -5.27
C ARG A 187 -12.25 3.43 -5.22
N SER A 188 -11.68 2.98 -6.35
CA SER A 188 -10.89 1.74 -6.39
C SER A 188 -9.63 1.76 -5.53
N ILE A 189 -9.16 2.95 -5.17
CA ILE A 189 -7.99 3.17 -4.30
C ILE A 189 -8.38 3.73 -2.92
N GLY A 190 -9.67 3.77 -2.60
CA GLY A 190 -10.17 4.22 -1.29
C GLY A 190 -10.03 5.72 -1.03
N LEU A 191 -9.93 6.54 -2.08
CA LEU A 191 -9.91 8.00 -1.98
C LEU A 191 -11.28 8.54 -2.41
N GLU A 192 -12.03 9.13 -1.49
CA GLU A 192 -13.31 9.80 -1.79
C GLU A 192 -13.23 11.25 -1.37
N THR A 193 -13.83 12.15 -2.15
CA THR A 193 -14.00 13.54 -1.71
C THR A 193 -15.10 13.64 -0.67
N THR A 194 -15.08 14.73 0.09
CA THR A 194 -16.14 15.05 1.05
C THR A 194 -17.52 15.10 0.39
N GLU A 195 -17.61 15.55 -0.87
CA GLU A 195 -18.87 15.61 -1.62
C GLU A 195 -19.33 14.24 -2.12
N GLU A 196 -18.40 13.38 -2.58
CA GLU A 196 -18.73 12.03 -3.07
C GLU A 196 -19.20 11.10 -1.95
N ALA A 197 -18.65 11.24 -0.74
CA ALA A 197 -19.06 10.47 0.44
C ALA A 197 -20.50 10.80 0.90
N HIS A 198 -20.99 12.03 0.67
CA HIS A 198 -22.36 12.43 1.02
C HIS A 198 -23.40 11.93 0.00
N GLY A 199 -23.01 11.69 -1.25
CA GLY A 199 -23.91 11.21 -2.31
C GLY A 199 -24.38 9.75 -2.14
N THR A 200 -23.62 8.93 -1.40
CA THR A 200 -23.95 7.51 -1.15
C THR A 200 -24.85 7.27 0.06
N ALA A 201 -25.19 8.30 0.84
CA ALA A 201 -26.03 8.17 2.03
C ALA A 201 -27.55 8.13 1.76
N ASN A 202 -27.98 8.27 0.50
CA ASN A 202 -29.40 8.32 0.09
C ASN A 202 -29.90 7.05 -0.64
N ALA A 203 -29.54 5.87 -0.14
CA ALA A 203 -30.20 4.62 -0.52
C ALA A 203 -31.09 4.13 0.64
N PRO A 204 -32.40 3.87 0.42
CA PRO A 204 -33.31 3.52 1.50
C PRO A 204 -33.00 2.11 2.03
N SER A 205 -32.53 2.02 3.28
CA SER A 205 -32.48 0.76 4.02
C SER A 205 -33.86 0.47 4.63
N ALA A 206 -34.36 -0.74 4.38
CA ALA A 206 -35.62 -1.23 4.93
C ALA A 206 -35.54 -1.36 6.47
N PRO A 207 -36.63 -1.09 7.21
CA PRO A 207 -36.60 -1.14 8.66
C PRO A 207 -36.80 -2.58 9.13
N VAL A 208 -35.89 -3.08 9.98
CA VAL A 208 -36.18 -4.28 10.79
C VAL A 208 -36.45 -3.81 12.22
N THR A 209 -37.73 -3.81 12.56
CA THR A 209 -38.23 -3.66 13.92
C THR A 209 -38.22 -5.02 14.59
N THR A 210 -37.51 -5.20 15.70
CA THR A 210 -38.09 -5.93 16.86
C THR A 210 -37.31 -5.67 18.14
N SER A 211 -38.01 -5.07 19.10
CA SER A 211 -37.66 -4.94 20.50
C SER A 211 -37.97 -6.24 21.25
N VAL A 212 -37.06 -6.71 22.11
CA VAL A 212 -37.44 -7.50 23.30
C VAL A 212 -36.56 -7.08 24.47
N ALA A 213 -37.20 -6.62 25.55
CA ALA A 213 -36.57 -6.37 26.84
C ALA A 213 -36.66 -7.64 27.71
N VAL A 214 -35.56 -8.03 28.37
CA VAL A 214 -35.58 -8.99 29.50
C VAL A 214 -34.64 -8.52 30.61
N SER A 215 -35.17 -8.53 31.84
CA SER A 215 -34.54 -8.14 33.10
C SER A 215 -33.58 -9.22 33.64
N TYR A 216 -32.41 -8.83 34.14
CA TYR A 216 -31.32 -9.73 34.55
C TYR A 216 -31.17 -9.81 36.09
N LYS A 217 -31.08 -11.02 36.64
CA LYS A 217 -30.61 -11.30 38.01
C LYS A 217 -29.70 -12.54 38.02
N GLY A 218 -28.37 -12.34 38.15
CA GLY A 218 -27.42 -13.38 38.61
C GLY A 218 -26.12 -13.56 37.80
N LYS A 219 -24.99 -13.20 38.46
CA LYS A 219 -23.54 -13.62 38.45
C LYS A 219 -22.86 -14.39 37.27
N PRO A 220 -21.52 -14.33 37.15
CA PRO A 220 -20.83 -13.68 36.02
C PRO A 220 -20.19 -14.60 34.96
N LEU A 221 -20.08 -14.02 33.76
CA LEU A 221 -19.14 -14.22 32.63
C LEU A 221 -18.68 -15.64 32.28
N GLU A 222 -19.35 -16.21 31.28
CA GLU A 222 -18.73 -17.11 30.30
C GLU A 222 -18.97 -16.60 28.87
N ALA A 223 -18.01 -16.90 28.00
CA ALA A 223 -17.71 -16.25 26.73
C ALA A 223 -18.90 -16.11 25.77
N PHE A 224 -19.18 -14.87 25.35
CA PHE A 224 -20.07 -14.62 24.22
C PHE A 224 -19.28 -14.62 22.91
N SER A 225 -19.52 -15.65 22.11
CA SER A 225 -19.24 -15.69 20.68
C SER A 225 -20.02 -14.58 19.99
N ALA A 226 -19.32 -13.55 19.52
CA ALA A 226 -19.89 -12.52 18.66
C ALA A 226 -19.83 -12.98 17.20
N GLU A 227 -20.86 -13.72 16.76
CA GLU A 227 -21.15 -13.85 15.33
C GLU A 227 -21.91 -12.60 14.86
N GLY A 228 -21.15 -11.70 14.26
CA GLY A 228 -21.58 -10.51 13.52
C GLY A 228 -20.35 -9.97 12.79
N PRO A 229 -20.49 -9.21 11.69
CA PRO A 229 -19.34 -8.66 10.98
C PRO A 229 -18.73 -7.55 11.83
N VAL A 230 -17.92 -7.94 12.80
CA VAL A 230 -17.08 -7.00 13.53
C VAL A 230 -15.93 -6.69 12.58
N ASP A 231 -16.05 -5.60 11.84
CA ASP A 231 -14.89 -4.97 11.21
C ASP A 231 -13.98 -4.46 12.32
N ARG A 232 -13.21 -5.40 12.90
CA ARG A 232 -12.16 -5.15 13.87
C ARG A 232 -11.02 -4.50 13.11
N SER A 233 -11.16 -3.20 12.84
CA SER A 233 -10.04 -2.37 12.44
C SER A 233 -8.95 -2.49 13.51
N GLU A 234 -7.86 -3.19 13.19
CA GLU A 234 -6.69 -3.39 14.07
C GLU A 234 -6.08 -2.06 14.55
N ASP A 235 -6.39 -0.95 13.88
CA ASP A 235 -5.91 0.42 14.14
C ASP A 235 -6.86 1.30 14.97
N ALA A 236 -7.86 0.71 15.65
CA ALA A 236 -8.82 1.47 16.46
C ALA A 236 -8.18 2.06 17.74
N PRO A 237 -8.24 3.40 17.96
CA PRO A 237 -7.74 4.01 19.19
C PRO A 237 -8.55 3.55 20.41
N LEU A 238 -7.89 3.51 21.58
CA LEU A 238 -8.56 3.26 22.85
C LEU A 238 -9.36 4.51 23.26
N CYS A 239 -10.56 4.28 23.80
CA CYS A 239 -11.41 5.34 24.29
C CYS A 239 -10.72 6.09 25.45
N PRO A 240 -10.59 7.43 25.39
CA PRO A 240 -9.95 8.20 26.46
C PRO A 240 -10.76 8.23 27.76
N ILE A 241 -12.05 7.86 27.72
CA ILE A 241 -12.94 7.88 28.89
C ILE A 241 -12.98 6.51 29.58
N CYS A 242 -13.14 5.42 28.83
CA CYS A 242 -13.36 4.09 29.43
C CYS A 242 -12.34 3.03 29.03
N GLY A 243 -11.37 3.37 28.16
CA GLY A 243 -10.36 2.42 27.69
C GLY A 243 -10.87 1.34 26.72
N GLY A 244 -12.16 1.35 26.36
CA GLY A 244 -12.70 0.43 25.37
C GLY A 244 -12.16 0.69 23.96
N ILE A 245 -11.99 -0.36 23.16
CA ILE A 245 -11.59 -0.24 21.75
C ILE A 245 -12.71 0.48 21.00
N MET A 246 -12.39 1.61 20.35
CA MET A 246 -13.40 2.39 19.64
C MET A 246 -13.69 1.80 18.25
N ILE A 247 -14.91 1.95 17.76
CA ILE A 247 -15.32 1.45 16.44
C ILE A 247 -15.41 2.62 15.48
N ARG A 248 -14.96 2.42 14.24
CA ARG A 248 -14.99 3.45 13.21
C ARG A 248 -16.43 3.80 12.84
N SER A 249 -16.76 5.09 12.90
CA SER A 249 -18.03 5.67 12.46
C SER A 249 -17.72 6.83 11.51
N GLY A 250 -17.70 6.52 10.20
CA GLY A 250 -17.29 7.45 9.15
C GLY A 250 -15.80 7.87 9.27
N THR A 251 -15.56 9.16 9.44
CA THR A 251 -14.22 9.75 9.66
C THR A 251 -13.78 9.77 11.13
N CYS A 252 -14.67 9.43 12.05
CA CYS A 252 -14.43 9.44 13.49
C CYS A 252 -14.48 8.03 14.08
N TYR A 253 -14.19 7.95 15.37
CA TYR A 253 -14.34 6.74 16.17
C TYR A 253 -15.41 6.97 17.24
N ALA A 254 -16.24 5.97 17.47
CA ALA A 254 -17.26 5.96 18.51
C ALA A 254 -17.01 4.78 19.46
N CYS A 255 -17.06 5.04 20.75
CA CYS A 255 -16.98 4.00 21.76
C CYS A 255 -18.37 3.42 22.01
N THR A 256 -18.55 2.12 21.73
CA THR A 256 -19.81 1.41 21.99
C THR A 256 -20.07 1.17 23.48
N GLN A 257 -19.05 1.34 24.32
CA GLN A 257 -19.13 1.03 25.76
C GLN A 257 -19.54 2.24 26.61
N CYS A 258 -19.16 3.47 26.23
CA CYS A 258 -19.53 4.68 26.95
C CYS A 258 -20.15 5.79 26.07
N GLY A 259 -20.30 5.57 24.76
CA GLY A 259 -20.90 6.54 23.84
C GLY A 259 -20.00 7.72 23.46
N ALA A 260 -18.75 7.76 23.95
CA ALA A 260 -17.81 8.82 23.61
C ALA A 260 -17.40 8.76 22.13
N THR A 261 -17.44 9.90 21.44
CA THR A 261 -16.96 10.03 20.07
C THR A 261 -15.62 10.78 20.03
N SER A 262 -14.77 10.48 19.06
CA SER A 262 -13.50 11.18 18.84
C SER A 262 -13.68 12.57 18.20
N GLY A 263 -14.85 13.20 18.37
CA GLY A 263 -15.15 14.54 17.86
C GLY A 263 -16.08 14.63 16.65
N CYS A 264 -16.92 13.62 16.38
CA CYS A 264 -18.08 13.79 15.49
C CYS A 264 -19.34 13.99 16.34
N SER A 265 -20.00 15.13 16.13
CA SER A 265 -21.35 15.45 16.61
C SER A 265 -22.40 14.90 15.65
#